data_AF-A0A967BFP9-F1
#
_entry.id   AF-A0A967BFP9-F1
#
_cell.length_a   1.000
_cell.length_b   1.000
_cell.length_c   1.000
_cell.angle_alpha   90.00
_cell.angle_beta   90.00
_cell.angle_gamma   90.00
#
_symmetry.space_group_name_H-M   'P 1'
#
loop_
_entity.id
_entity.type
_entity.pdbx_description
1 polymer ?
#
loop_
_entity_poly.entity_id
_entity_poly.type
_entity_poly.pdbx_seq_one_letter_code
_entity_poly.pdbx_strand_id
1 'polypeptide(L)'
;MLLLFLLAFSLFAGCSPPPQIMGIDNPDLTAASVHDVTRQRIFIATTRGPSEEPGVLYGPDRSLALLLASVDVTIPPNHVEGQLERPQQLPPDPRKDFTVTNPVTYASDKDVVVEIRRELEKRPREDRKLLLFVHGFNNTSSDATLRLAQFVEDTGFEGVPILFTWASAATASRYVYDLNSTLVAREKVKEIADIMVRSKPESADVFAHSMGAFLTMEGLVDLQQADTLGRRGEIDNIMLAAPDIDLDVFRTQLRQLSPEIRKKMYVLVSKDDKALRLSSRIAGGVPRVGVADTDELEALGVTVIDLSEIDDSASGSHSKFAGSPEVVQLIGLGLNSGHKFGQDNTPAIQKILSTSPIQIFGNGVNLFN
;
A
#
# COMPACT_ATOMS: atom_id res chain seq x y z
N MET A 1 30.65 22.30 -52.64
CA MET A 1 29.46 22.84 -51.97
C MET A 1 28.30 21.88 -52.18
N LEU A 2 28.18 20.84 -51.33
CA LEU A 2 26.92 20.40 -50.71
C LEU A 2 27.23 19.19 -49.81
N LEU A 3 27.09 19.39 -48.50
CA LEU A 3 27.02 18.36 -47.47
C LEU A 3 25.80 17.46 -47.75
N LEU A 4 25.97 16.13 -47.67
CA LEU A 4 24.87 15.21 -47.41
C LEU A 4 25.12 14.55 -46.06
N PHE A 5 24.54 15.15 -45.01
CA PHE A 5 24.35 14.50 -43.72
C PHE A 5 23.21 13.48 -43.88
N LEU A 6 23.55 12.20 -43.88
CA LEU A 6 22.59 11.13 -43.65
C LEU A 6 22.26 11.12 -42.15
N LEU A 7 21.08 11.68 -41.82
CA LEU A 7 20.46 11.53 -40.50
C LEU A 7 20.17 10.05 -40.27
N ALA A 8 20.91 9.42 -39.37
CA ALA A 8 20.52 8.16 -38.75
C ALA A 8 19.34 8.45 -37.81
N PHE A 9 18.12 8.15 -38.25
CA PHE A 9 16.95 8.08 -37.38
C PHE A 9 17.08 6.82 -36.52
N SER A 10 17.69 6.97 -35.35
CA SER A 10 17.61 5.97 -34.28
C SER A 10 16.17 5.92 -33.78
N LEU A 11 15.45 4.85 -34.14
CA LEU A 11 14.18 4.49 -33.53
C LEU A 11 14.41 4.20 -32.05
N PHE A 12 14.26 5.22 -31.20
CA PHE A 12 13.97 4.99 -29.79
C PHE A 12 12.57 4.37 -29.73
N ALA A 13 12.52 3.05 -29.56
CA ALA A 13 11.33 2.40 -29.00
C ALA A 13 11.19 2.94 -27.56
N GLY A 14 10.54 4.09 -27.41
CA GLY A 14 10.17 4.61 -26.11
C GLY A 14 9.19 3.64 -25.49
N CYS A 15 9.57 2.98 -24.40
CA CYS A 15 8.62 2.27 -23.56
C CYS A 15 7.60 3.30 -23.06
N SER A 16 6.42 3.34 -23.67
CA SER A 16 5.30 4.10 -23.14
C SER A 16 4.97 3.56 -21.75
N PRO A 17 4.62 4.42 -20.78
CA PRO A 17 4.15 3.95 -19.49
C PRO A 17 2.95 3.02 -19.68
N PRO A 18 2.79 1.99 -18.84
CA PRO A 18 1.67 1.07 -18.95
C PRO A 18 0.34 1.82 -18.93
N PRO A 19 -0.70 1.33 -19.64
CA PRO A 19 -1.99 1.99 -19.67
C PRO A 19 -2.61 2.07 -18.26
N GLN A 20 -3.39 3.13 -18.04
CA GLN A 20 -4.29 3.25 -16.90
C GLN A 20 -5.63 2.59 -17.24
N ILE A 21 -6.23 1.89 -16.28
CA ILE A 21 -7.34 0.96 -16.54
C ILE A 21 -8.53 1.12 -15.62
N MET A 22 -8.61 2.18 -14.83
CA MET A 22 -9.74 2.46 -13.95
C MET A 22 -11.04 2.57 -14.77
N GLY A 23 -11.90 1.56 -14.67
CA GLY A 23 -13.18 1.50 -15.37
C GLY A 23 -13.09 1.06 -16.84
N ILE A 24 -11.97 0.49 -17.28
CA ILE A 24 -11.84 -0.06 -18.63
C ILE A 24 -12.21 -1.54 -18.61
N ASP A 25 -13.31 -1.88 -19.27
CA ASP A 25 -13.72 -3.27 -19.51
C ASP A 25 -13.48 -3.65 -20.98
N ASN A 26 -13.37 -4.95 -21.24
CA ASN A 26 -13.19 -5.49 -22.57
C ASN A 26 -14.56 -5.84 -23.18
N PRO A 27 -15.00 -5.17 -24.26
CA PRO A 27 -16.33 -5.38 -24.81
C PRO A 27 -16.52 -6.77 -25.43
N ASP A 28 -15.42 -7.40 -25.89
CA ASP A 28 -15.45 -8.72 -26.53
C ASP A 28 -15.33 -9.86 -25.51
N LEU A 29 -14.75 -9.58 -24.34
CA LEU A 29 -14.59 -10.53 -23.24
C LEU A 29 -14.63 -9.80 -21.90
N THR A 30 -15.83 -9.51 -21.42
CA THR A 30 -16.00 -8.70 -20.19
C THR A 30 -15.41 -9.41 -18.98
N ALA A 31 -14.89 -8.64 -18.03
CA ALA A 31 -14.39 -9.16 -16.77
C ALA A 31 -15.46 -9.99 -16.03
N ALA A 32 -16.75 -9.67 -16.19
CA ALA A 32 -17.88 -10.41 -15.59
C ALA A 32 -18.14 -11.79 -16.25
N SER A 33 -17.74 -11.98 -17.51
CA SER A 33 -18.01 -13.22 -18.27
C SER A 33 -17.03 -14.36 -17.97
N VAL A 34 -15.87 -14.06 -17.36
CA VAL A 34 -14.88 -15.08 -16.96
C VAL A 34 -15.22 -15.60 -15.57
N HIS A 35 -15.35 -16.91 -15.42
CA HIS A 35 -15.76 -17.54 -14.16
C HIS A 35 -14.59 -17.91 -13.25
N ASP A 36 -13.43 -18.26 -13.83
CA ASP A 36 -12.24 -18.70 -13.10
C ASP A 36 -11.33 -17.52 -12.75
N VAL A 37 -11.89 -16.45 -12.18
CA VAL A 37 -11.13 -15.27 -11.72
C VAL A 37 -11.45 -14.98 -10.26
N THR A 38 -10.47 -14.55 -9.48
CA THR A 38 -10.74 -13.97 -8.16
C THR A 38 -11.29 -12.56 -8.35
N ARG A 39 -12.31 -12.19 -7.56
CA ARG A 39 -12.94 -10.86 -7.62
C ARG A 39 -12.84 -10.19 -6.28
N GLN A 40 -12.37 -8.95 -6.29
CA GLN A 40 -12.22 -8.16 -5.08
C GLN A 40 -12.83 -6.77 -5.30
N ARG A 41 -13.63 -6.33 -4.34
CA ARG A 41 -14.09 -4.93 -4.30
C ARG A 41 -13.11 -4.12 -3.48
N ILE A 42 -12.58 -3.05 -4.08
CA ILE A 42 -11.70 -2.10 -3.41
C ILE A 42 -12.47 -0.80 -3.20
N PHE A 43 -12.53 -0.35 -1.95
CA PHE A 43 -12.98 1.00 -1.63
C PHE A 43 -11.82 1.97 -1.74
N ILE A 44 -12.07 3.16 -2.28
CA ILE A 44 -11.06 4.17 -2.54
C ILE A 44 -11.45 5.43 -1.78
N ALA A 45 -10.54 5.92 -0.96
CA ALA A 45 -10.54 7.26 -0.42
C ALA A 45 -9.40 8.03 -1.08
N THR A 46 -9.66 9.23 -1.63
CA THR A 46 -8.67 9.92 -2.46
C THR A 46 -8.64 11.43 -2.26
N THR A 47 -7.42 11.97 -2.29
CA THR A 47 -7.16 13.42 -2.38
C THR A 47 -6.63 13.81 -3.76
N ARG A 48 -6.78 12.93 -4.76
CA ARG A 48 -6.59 13.25 -6.17
C ARG A 48 -7.82 13.96 -6.73
N GLY A 49 -7.61 14.86 -7.68
CA GLY A 49 -8.67 15.46 -8.48
C GLY A 49 -9.30 14.44 -9.45
N PRO A 50 -10.60 14.58 -9.76
CA PRO A 50 -11.24 13.74 -10.79
C PRO A 50 -10.58 13.97 -12.15
N SER A 51 -10.61 12.94 -13.00
CA SER A 51 -10.10 13.01 -14.38
C SER A 51 -11.18 12.59 -15.36
N GLU A 52 -11.29 13.35 -16.47
CA GLU A 52 -12.13 13.00 -17.62
C GLU A 52 -11.41 12.03 -18.59
N GLU A 53 -10.12 11.75 -18.36
CA GLU A 53 -9.36 10.82 -19.19
C GLU A 53 -9.81 9.37 -18.93
N PRO A 54 -10.21 8.62 -19.98
CA PRO A 54 -10.61 7.22 -19.83
C PRO A 54 -9.52 6.39 -19.16
N GLY A 55 -9.91 5.54 -18.21
CA GLY A 55 -8.98 4.66 -17.49
C GLY A 55 -8.26 5.31 -16.32
N VAL A 56 -8.43 6.61 -16.07
CA VAL A 56 -7.72 7.32 -14.99
C VAL A 56 -8.54 7.43 -13.71
N LEU A 57 -9.84 7.77 -13.82
CA LEU A 57 -10.78 8.11 -12.73
C LEU A 57 -10.33 9.30 -11.86
N TYR A 58 -9.13 9.24 -11.29
CA TYR A 58 -8.52 10.31 -10.49
C TYR A 58 -7.06 10.58 -10.92
N GLY A 59 -6.79 11.84 -11.27
CA GLY A 59 -5.52 12.28 -11.84
C GLY A 59 -4.41 12.58 -10.82
N PRO A 60 -3.30 13.19 -11.26
CA PRO A 60 -2.20 13.57 -10.37
C PRO A 60 -2.46 14.86 -9.59
N ASP A 61 -3.45 15.67 -9.99
CA ASP A 61 -3.76 16.94 -9.34
C ASP A 61 -4.38 16.74 -7.95
N ARG A 62 -4.21 17.74 -7.08
CA ARG A 62 -4.73 17.69 -5.71
C ARG A 62 -6.20 18.10 -5.66
N SER A 63 -6.97 17.32 -4.91
CA SER A 63 -8.26 17.73 -4.35
C SER A 63 -8.08 18.07 -2.87
N LEU A 64 -8.66 19.19 -2.43
CA LEU A 64 -8.74 19.53 -1.00
C LEU A 64 -9.91 18.83 -0.30
N ALA A 65 -10.87 18.29 -1.06
CA ALA A 65 -11.92 17.43 -0.55
C ALA A 65 -11.47 15.96 -0.59
N LEU A 66 -11.93 15.17 0.38
CA LEU A 66 -11.82 13.72 0.30
C LEU A 66 -12.91 13.20 -0.66
N LEU A 67 -12.50 12.58 -1.76
CA LEU A 67 -13.42 11.93 -2.69
C LEU A 67 -13.44 10.43 -2.40
N LEU A 68 -14.60 9.81 -2.62
CA LEU A 68 -14.86 8.43 -2.22
C LEU A 68 -15.39 7.66 -3.42
N ALA A 69 -14.85 6.47 -3.64
CA ALA A 69 -15.28 5.58 -4.71
C ALA A 69 -15.12 4.10 -4.33
N SER A 70 -15.60 3.21 -5.18
CA SER A 70 -15.21 1.80 -5.20
C SER A 70 -15.03 1.33 -6.64
N VAL A 71 -14.27 0.25 -6.80
CA VAL A 71 -14.06 -0.45 -8.06
C VAL A 71 -14.06 -1.95 -7.83
N ASP A 72 -14.32 -2.71 -8.89
CA ASP A 72 -14.20 -4.16 -8.91
C ASP A 72 -12.93 -4.54 -9.66
N VAL A 73 -12.05 -5.27 -8.97
CA VAL A 73 -10.81 -5.80 -9.55
C VAL A 73 -10.97 -7.30 -9.76
N THR A 74 -10.56 -7.76 -10.94
CA THR A 74 -10.41 -9.21 -11.20
C THR A 74 -8.95 -9.58 -11.29
N ILE A 75 -8.58 -10.68 -10.63
CA ILE A 75 -7.25 -11.28 -10.70
C ILE A 75 -7.31 -12.47 -11.66
N PRO A 76 -6.40 -12.57 -12.64
CA PRO A 76 -6.50 -13.60 -13.67
C PRO A 76 -6.06 -14.97 -13.14
N PRO A 77 -6.59 -16.10 -13.66
CA PRO A 77 -6.27 -17.44 -13.17
C PRO A 77 -4.80 -17.87 -13.33
N ASN A 78 -4.02 -17.17 -14.16
CA ASN A 78 -2.59 -17.40 -14.34
C ASN A 78 -1.72 -16.57 -13.37
N HIS A 79 -2.31 -15.93 -12.37
CA HIS A 79 -1.60 -15.09 -11.42
C HIS A 79 -0.52 -15.87 -10.67
N VAL A 80 0.65 -15.25 -10.55
CA VAL A 80 1.78 -15.77 -9.76
C VAL A 80 2.06 -14.82 -8.61
N GLU A 81 2.19 -15.39 -7.40
CA GLU A 81 2.49 -14.61 -6.18
C GLU A 81 3.66 -13.64 -6.41
N GLY A 82 3.47 -12.38 -6.03
CA GLY A 82 4.47 -11.33 -6.17
C GLY A 82 4.58 -10.70 -7.57
N GLN A 83 3.87 -11.21 -8.56
CA GLN A 83 3.80 -10.63 -9.91
C GLN A 83 2.55 -9.77 -10.08
N LEU A 84 2.65 -8.77 -10.95
CA LEU A 84 1.49 -7.97 -11.34
C LEU A 84 1.29 -8.08 -12.85
N GLU A 85 0.36 -8.95 -13.25
CA GLU A 85 -0.02 -9.17 -14.64
C GLU A 85 -0.83 -7.98 -15.18
N ARG A 86 -0.10 -6.90 -15.48
CA ARG A 86 -0.69 -5.66 -15.98
C ARG A 86 -0.88 -5.71 -17.49
N PRO A 87 -2.03 -5.23 -18.01
CA PRO A 87 -2.25 -5.13 -19.45
C PRO A 87 -1.20 -4.20 -20.08
N GLN A 88 -0.55 -4.68 -21.12
CA GLN A 88 0.38 -3.88 -21.93
C GLN A 88 -0.34 -3.07 -23.01
N GLN A 89 -1.56 -3.49 -23.36
CA GLN A 89 -2.42 -2.87 -24.38
C GLN A 89 -3.87 -2.92 -23.91
N LEU A 90 -4.69 -2.00 -24.41
CA LEU A 90 -6.13 -1.98 -24.13
C LEU A 90 -6.92 -2.60 -25.29
N PRO A 91 -8.08 -3.22 -25.02
CA PRO A 91 -8.65 -3.49 -23.68
C PRO A 91 -7.93 -4.67 -22.97
N PRO A 92 -8.01 -4.77 -21.62
CA PRO A 92 -7.38 -5.86 -20.87
C PRO A 92 -8.02 -7.23 -21.17
N ASP A 93 -7.25 -8.33 -21.11
CA ASP A 93 -7.81 -9.69 -21.18
C ASP A 93 -7.97 -10.27 -19.76
N PRO A 94 -9.18 -10.38 -19.20
CA PRO A 94 -9.39 -10.85 -17.82
C PRO A 94 -8.88 -12.27 -17.52
N ARG A 95 -8.49 -13.05 -18.54
CA ARG A 95 -7.88 -14.38 -18.36
C ARG A 95 -6.37 -14.31 -18.13
N LYS A 96 -5.76 -13.14 -18.37
CA LYS A 96 -4.31 -12.93 -18.38
C LYS A 96 -3.88 -11.73 -17.57
N ASP A 97 -4.73 -10.70 -17.53
CA ASP A 97 -4.45 -9.39 -16.96
C ASP A 97 -5.37 -9.13 -15.77
N PHE A 98 -4.87 -8.35 -14.82
CA PHE A 98 -5.73 -7.67 -13.87
C PHE A 98 -6.66 -6.70 -14.61
N THR A 99 -7.92 -6.65 -14.21
CA THR A 99 -8.89 -5.66 -14.72
C THR A 99 -9.43 -4.80 -13.60
N VAL A 100 -9.81 -3.55 -13.91
CA VAL A 100 -10.46 -2.65 -12.96
C VAL A 100 -11.73 -2.11 -13.60
N THR A 101 -12.87 -2.54 -13.09
CA THR A 101 -14.18 -2.27 -13.69
C THR A 101 -15.15 -1.68 -12.66
N ASN A 102 -16.35 -1.31 -13.12
CA ASN A 102 -17.45 -0.84 -12.28
C ASN A 102 -17.07 0.27 -11.25
N PRO A 103 -16.52 1.41 -11.72
CA PRO A 103 -16.26 2.53 -10.83
C PRO A 103 -17.58 3.11 -10.31
N VAL A 104 -17.72 3.19 -8.99
CA VAL A 104 -18.86 3.82 -8.31
C VAL A 104 -18.33 4.95 -7.45
N THR A 105 -18.78 6.18 -7.70
CA THR A 105 -18.44 7.34 -6.85
C THR A 105 -19.53 7.56 -5.80
N TYR A 106 -19.12 7.96 -4.60
CA TYR A 106 -20.03 8.22 -3.49
C TYR A 106 -20.14 9.72 -3.22
N ALA A 107 -21.37 10.24 -3.17
CA ALA A 107 -21.62 11.66 -2.92
C ALA A 107 -21.42 12.05 -1.45
N SER A 108 -21.49 11.09 -0.53
CA SER A 108 -21.32 11.31 0.90
C SER A 108 -20.57 10.17 1.59
N ASP A 109 -19.97 10.50 2.74
CA ASP A 109 -19.36 9.53 3.64
C ASP A 109 -20.35 8.44 4.12
N LYS A 110 -21.62 8.81 4.29
CA LYS A 110 -22.69 7.91 4.73
C LYS A 110 -22.92 6.79 3.72
N ASP A 111 -22.87 7.10 2.43
CA ASP A 111 -23.13 6.12 1.37
C ASP A 111 -22.02 5.08 1.31
N VAL A 112 -20.74 5.51 1.37
CA VAL A 112 -19.62 4.56 1.41
C VAL A 112 -19.60 3.74 2.70
N VAL A 113 -19.94 4.34 3.85
CA VAL A 113 -20.05 3.61 5.15
C VAL A 113 -21.09 2.49 5.07
N VAL A 114 -22.21 2.71 4.40
CA VAL A 114 -23.23 1.68 4.20
C VAL A 114 -22.69 0.55 3.34
N GLU A 115 -21.95 0.86 2.27
CA GLU A 115 -21.41 -0.18 1.39
C GLU A 115 -20.25 -0.96 2.00
N ILE A 116 -19.33 -0.30 2.72
CA ILE A 116 -18.27 -1.00 3.47
C ILE A 116 -18.90 -1.95 4.48
N ARG A 117 -19.92 -1.49 5.23
CA ARG A 117 -20.63 -2.35 6.19
C ARG A 117 -21.28 -3.55 5.50
N ARG A 118 -21.91 -3.35 4.34
CA ARG A 118 -22.51 -4.45 3.57
C ARG A 118 -21.46 -5.47 3.15
N GLU A 119 -20.27 -5.04 2.72
CA GLU A 119 -19.18 -5.96 2.40
C GLU A 119 -18.64 -6.70 3.63
N LEU A 120 -18.52 -6.02 4.78
CA LEU A 120 -18.17 -6.67 6.05
C LEU A 120 -19.21 -7.73 6.45
N GLU A 121 -20.51 -7.45 6.32
CA GLU A 121 -21.58 -8.38 6.73
C GLU A 121 -21.65 -9.67 5.91
N LYS A 122 -21.05 -9.71 4.71
CA LYS A 122 -20.91 -10.93 3.90
C LYS A 122 -19.87 -11.91 4.44
N ARG A 123 -19.04 -11.47 5.38
CA ARG A 123 -17.92 -12.23 5.94
C ARG A 123 -18.29 -12.83 7.31
N PRO A 124 -17.68 -13.97 7.69
CA PRO A 124 -17.77 -14.47 9.06
C PRO A 124 -17.15 -13.43 10.00
N ARG A 125 -17.50 -13.49 11.29
CA ARG A 125 -17.24 -12.37 12.22
C ARG A 125 -15.75 -12.06 12.35
N GLU A 126 -14.94 -13.09 12.43
CA GLU A 126 -13.47 -13.06 12.50
C GLU A 126 -12.82 -12.31 11.33
N ASP A 127 -13.46 -12.27 10.16
CA ASP A 127 -12.93 -11.63 8.95
C ASP A 127 -13.54 -10.24 8.71
N ARG A 128 -14.38 -9.74 9.62
CA ARG A 128 -14.99 -8.40 9.53
C ARG A 128 -14.01 -7.31 9.93
N LYS A 129 -12.85 -7.30 9.29
CA LYS A 129 -11.77 -6.33 9.50
C LYS A 129 -11.56 -5.47 8.25
N LEU A 130 -11.02 -4.27 8.46
CA LEU A 130 -10.64 -3.36 7.39
C LEU A 130 -9.13 -3.34 7.22
N LEU A 131 -8.66 -3.25 5.98
CA LEU A 131 -7.27 -2.91 5.69
C LEU A 131 -7.21 -1.53 5.05
N LEU A 132 -6.56 -0.57 5.70
CA LEU A 132 -6.20 0.69 5.06
C LEU A 132 -4.83 0.57 4.41
N PHE A 133 -4.78 0.57 3.09
CA PHE A 133 -3.55 0.56 2.33
C PHE A 133 -3.20 1.96 1.81
N VAL A 134 -1.98 2.41 2.07
CA VAL A 134 -1.48 3.73 1.66
C VAL A 134 -0.28 3.55 0.74
N HIS A 135 -0.44 3.91 -0.54
CA HIS A 135 0.62 3.72 -1.54
C HIS A 135 1.79 4.70 -1.33
N GLY A 136 2.93 4.37 -1.94
CA GLY A 136 4.13 5.19 -1.92
C GLY A 136 4.22 6.24 -3.04
N PHE A 137 5.40 6.81 -3.15
CA PHE A 137 5.80 7.76 -4.19
C PHE A 137 5.63 7.18 -5.62
N ASN A 138 5.42 8.05 -6.62
CA ASN A 138 5.44 7.68 -8.05
C ASN A 138 4.38 6.62 -8.43
N ASN A 139 3.13 6.82 -8.01
CA ASN A 139 2.02 5.93 -8.37
C ASN A 139 0.87 6.72 -9.01
N THR A 140 0.25 6.16 -10.05
CA THR A 140 -1.07 6.56 -10.55
C THR A 140 -2.19 5.94 -9.70
N SER A 141 -3.44 6.32 -9.95
CA SER A 141 -4.60 5.67 -9.32
C SER A 141 -4.71 4.20 -9.72
N SER A 142 -4.38 3.86 -10.98
CA SER A 142 -4.33 2.47 -11.45
C SER A 142 -3.23 1.67 -10.75
N ASP A 143 -2.02 2.22 -10.62
CA ASP A 143 -0.89 1.53 -9.98
C ASP A 143 -1.21 1.15 -8.54
N ALA A 144 -1.77 2.11 -7.80
CA ALA A 144 -2.13 1.92 -6.40
C ALA A 144 -3.28 0.91 -6.21
N THR A 145 -4.29 0.95 -7.08
CA THR A 145 -5.42 0.01 -7.06
C THR A 145 -4.96 -1.40 -7.36
N LEU A 146 -4.17 -1.58 -8.42
CA LEU A 146 -3.62 -2.86 -8.82
C LEU A 146 -2.68 -3.45 -7.76
N ARG A 147 -1.83 -2.61 -7.16
CA ARG A 147 -0.93 -3.06 -6.10
C ARG A 147 -1.68 -3.53 -4.87
N LEU A 148 -2.76 -2.87 -4.48
CA LEU A 148 -3.60 -3.32 -3.37
C LEU A 148 -4.31 -4.64 -3.70
N ALA A 149 -4.87 -4.78 -4.90
CA ALA A 149 -5.54 -6.03 -5.30
C ALA A 149 -4.56 -7.22 -5.28
N GLN A 150 -3.37 -7.03 -5.86
CA GLN A 150 -2.30 -8.00 -5.82
C GLN A 150 -1.92 -8.32 -4.38
N PHE A 151 -1.71 -7.31 -3.53
CA PHE A 151 -1.37 -7.50 -2.13
C PHE A 151 -2.43 -8.30 -1.37
N VAL A 152 -3.72 -8.02 -1.57
CA VAL A 152 -4.82 -8.74 -0.91
C VAL A 152 -4.88 -10.20 -1.38
N GLU A 153 -4.71 -10.44 -2.68
CA GLU A 153 -4.66 -11.80 -3.22
C GLU A 153 -3.47 -12.58 -2.65
N ASP A 154 -2.28 -12.01 -2.82
CA ASP A 154 -1.00 -12.60 -2.45
C ASP A 154 -0.92 -12.92 -0.94
N THR A 155 -1.45 -12.03 -0.10
CA THR A 155 -1.45 -12.22 1.36
C THR A 155 -2.62 -13.10 1.84
N GLY A 156 -3.58 -13.40 0.98
CA GLY A 156 -4.82 -14.06 1.36
C GLY A 156 -5.63 -13.27 2.38
N PHE A 157 -5.60 -11.92 2.33
CA PHE A 157 -6.32 -11.10 3.29
C PHE A 157 -7.84 -11.22 3.09
N GLU A 158 -8.55 -11.74 4.09
CA GLU A 158 -9.98 -12.06 3.98
C GLU A 158 -10.92 -10.88 4.28
N GLY A 159 -10.39 -9.77 4.80
CA GLY A 159 -11.16 -8.59 5.17
C GLY A 159 -11.61 -7.72 3.99
N VAL A 160 -11.98 -6.47 4.30
CA VAL A 160 -12.38 -5.49 3.28
C VAL A 160 -11.24 -4.48 3.05
N PRO A 161 -10.66 -4.42 1.84
CA PRO A 161 -9.57 -3.50 1.53
C PRO A 161 -10.06 -2.08 1.19
N ILE A 162 -9.38 -1.08 1.75
CA ILE A 162 -9.57 0.34 1.50
C ILE A 162 -8.24 0.93 1.04
N LEU A 163 -8.21 1.48 -0.17
CA LEU A 163 -7.09 2.23 -0.69
C LEU A 163 -7.20 3.71 -0.30
N PHE A 164 -6.18 4.24 0.38
CA PHE A 164 -5.95 5.68 0.39
C PHE A 164 -5.00 6.06 -0.73
N THR A 165 -5.53 6.72 -1.76
CA THR A 165 -4.72 7.24 -2.86
C THR A 165 -4.57 8.76 -2.80
N TRP A 166 -3.37 9.21 -2.47
CA TRP A 166 -3.04 10.64 -2.42
C TRP A 166 -2.45 11.10 -3.75
N ALA A 167 -2.45 12.41 -3.98
CA ALA A 167 -2.06 13.06 -5.25
C ALA A 167 -0.55 12.97 -5.57
N SER A 168 -0.06 11.75 -5.81
CA SER A 168 1.25 11.51 -6.41
C SER A 168 1.20 11.89 -7.89
N ALA A 169 2.24 12.58 -8.35
CA ALA A 169 2.41 12.96 -9.73
C ALA A 169 2.79 11.81 -10.66
N ALA A 170 2.95 10.59 -10.13
CA ALA A 170 3.35 9.40 -10.89
C ALA A 170 4.62 9.62 -11.73
N THR A 171 5.57 10.41 -11.21
CA THR A 171 6.88 10.58 -11.85
C THR A 171 8.00 10.80 -10.84
N ALA A 172 9.12 10.10 -11.07
CA ALA A 172 10.32 10.14 -10.23
C ALA A 172 10.89 11.56 -10.03
N SER A 173 10.76 12.44 -11.03
CA SER A 173 11.30 13.81 -10.98
C SER A 173 10.50 14.76 -10.09
N ARG A 174 9.27 14.39 -9.70
CA ARG A 174 8.36 15.23 -8.90
C ARG A 174 8.31 14.84 -7.43
N TYR A 175 9.41 14.31 -6.90
CA TYR A 175 9.55 13.93 -5.48
C TYR A 175 9.06 15.01 -4.49
N VAL A 176 9.47 16.26 -4.66
CA VAL A 176 9.06 17.36 -3.75
C VAL A 176 7.56 17.69 -3.87
N TYR A 177 6.99 17.56 -5.07
CA TYR A 177 5.55 17.70 -5.23
C TYR A 177 4.82 16.61 -4.46
N ASP A 178 5.27 15.36 -4.58
CA ASP A 178 4.69 14.21 -3.89
C ASP A 178 4.79 14.36 -2.36
N LEU A 179 5.95 14.80 -1.85
CA LEU A 179 6.13 15.10 -0.42
C LEU A 179 5.17 16.19 0.08
N ASN A 180 4.95 17.24 -0.72
CA ASN A 180 3.95 18.25 -0.38
C ASN A 180 2.52 17.73 -0.52
N SER A 181 2.26 16.79 -1.44
CA SER A 181 0.95 16.19 -1.63
C SER A 181 0.57 15.28 -0.45
N THR A 182 1.54 14.58 0.15
CA THR A 182 1.27 13.85 1.40
C THR A 182 0.88 14.80 2.52
N LEU A 183 1.61 15.90 2.71
CA LEU A 183 1.28 16.90 3.74
C LEU A 183 -0.07 17.61 3.53
N VAL A 184 -0.53 17.73 2.28
CA VAL A 184 -1.90 18.17 1.96
C VAL A 184 -2.92 17.08 2.30
N ALA A 185 -2.61 15.82 1.97
CA ALA A 185 -3.49 14.68 2.20
C ALA A 185 -3.65 14.30 3.69
N ARG A 186 -2.67 14.65 4.53
CA ARG A 186 -2.63 14.42 6.00
C ARG A 186 -3.96 14.73 6.67
N GLU A 187 -4.54 15.89 6.36
CA GLU A 187 -5.78 16.35 7.01
C GLU A 187 -6.93 15.34 6.85
N LYS A 188 -6.93 14.58 5.75
CA LYS A 188 -7.99 13.64 5.40
C LYS A 188 -7.85 12.27 6.03
N VAL A 189 -6.72 11.97 6.68
CA VAL A 189 -6.54 10.72 7.43
C VAL A 189 -7.58 10.60 8.55
N LYS A 190 -7.93 11.73 9.21
CA LYS A 190 -8.99 11.74 10.23
C LYS A 190 -10.37 11.41 9.67
N GLU A 191 -10.70 11.94 8.49
CA GLU A 191 -11.97 11.66 7.82
C GLU A 191 -12.06 10.18 7.40
N ILE A 192 -10.96 9.61 6.88
CA ILE A 192 -10.87 8.19 6.53
C ILE A 192 -11.03 7.31 7.78
N ALA A 193 -10.36 7.65 8.89
CA ALA A 193 -10.49 6.92 10.14
C ALA A 193 -11.93 6.96 10.70
N ASP A 194 -12.64 8.09 10.58
CA ASP A 194 -14.05 8.20 10.97
C ASP A 194 -14.96 7.30 10.11
N ILE A 195 -14.73 7.26 8.79
CA ILE A 195 -15.44 6.35 7.88
C ILE A 195 -15.21 4.88 8.27
N MET A 196 -13.96 4.51 8.54
CA MET A 196 -13.60 3.15 8.96
C MET A 196 -14.31 2.76 10.27
N VAL A 197 -14.24 3.62 11.29
CA VAL A 197 -14.91 3.40 12.58
C VAL A 197 -16.43 3.29 12.42
N ARG A 198 -17.05 4.20 11.65
CA ARG A 198 -18.51 4.19 11.43
C ARG A 198 -18.98 3.00 10.62
N SER A 199 -18.10 2.37 9.84
CA SER A 199 -18.39 1.11 9.14
C SER A 199 -18.53 -0.08 10.10
N LYS A 200 -18.09 0.07 11.36
CA LYS A 200 -18.19 -0.90 12.46
C LYS A 200 -17.51 -2.26 12.16
N PRO A 201 -16.22 -2.27 11.79
CA PRO A 201 -15.47 -3.52 11.75
C PRO A 201 -15.20 -4.05 13.18
N GLU A 202 -14.81 -5.31 13.27
CA GLU A 202 -14.27 -5.88 14.51
C GLU A 202 -12.86 -5.32 14.81
N SER A 203 -12.04 -5.12 13.77
CA SER A 203 -10.73 -4.45 13.87
C SER A 203 -10.27 -3.84 12.55
N ALA A 204 -9.16 -3.11 12.57
CA ALA A 204 -8.55 -2.55 11.38
C ALA A 204 -7.02 -2.73 11.38
N ASP A 205 -6.47 -2.97 10.20
CA ASP A 205 -5.04 -2.97 9.92
C ASP A 205 -4.69 -1.77 9.04
N VAL A 206 -3.46 -1.27 9.19
CA VAL A 206 -2.88 -0.23 8.33
C VAL A 206 -1.63 -0.77 7.68
N PHE A 207 -1.55 -0.67 6.35
CA PHE A 207 -0.35 -0.98 5.60
C PHE A 207 0.07 0.23 4.78
N ALA A 208 1.27 0.74 4.98
CA ALA A 208 1.74 1.95 4.31
C ALA A 208 3.14 1.76 3.72
N HIS A 209 3.30 2.10 2.45
CA HIS A 209 4.55 1.90 1.72
C HIS A 209 5.29 3.23 1.49
N SER A 210 6.61 3.25 1.70
CA SER A 210 7.50 4.34 1.29
C SER A 210 7.02 5.70 1.81
N MET A 211 6.82 6.68 0.94
CA MET A 211 6.29 8.01 1.31
C MET A 211 4.85 7.97 1.85
N GLY A 212 4.09 6.91 1.58
CA GLY A 212 2.79 6.64 2.21
C GLY A 212 2.92 6.33 3.70
N ALA A 213 4.05 5.76 4.15
CA ALA A 213 4.35 5.58 5.56
C ALA A 213 4.55 6.92 6.27
N PHE A 214 5.18 7.89 5.61
CA PHE A 214 5.29 9.27 6.14
C PHE A 214 3.90 9.89 6.34
N LEU A 215 3.04 9.82 5.32
CA LEU A 215 1.65 10.29 5.40
C LEU A 215 0.88 9.63 6.55
N THR A 216 1.02 8.31 6.67
CA THR A 216 0.36 7.51 7.71
C THR A 216 0.82 7.96 9.09
N MET A 217 2.12 8.11 9.32
CA MET A 217 2.66 8.57 10.61
C MET A 217 2.18 9.97 10.99
N GLU A 218 2.13 10.90 10.04
CA GLU A 218 1.55 12.23 10.27
C GLU A 218 0.09 12.14 10.74
N GLY A 219 -0.73 11.35 10.05
CA GLY A 219 -2.14 11.16 10.43
C GLY A 219 -2.34 10.43 11.76
N LEU A 220 -1.48 9.47 12.10
CA LEU A 220 -1.49 8.80 13.41
C LEU A 220 -1.18 9.79 14.54
N VAL A 221 -0.19 10.67 14.35
CA VAL A 221 0.12 11.73 15.32
C VAL A 221 -1.08 12.65 15.51
N ASP A 222 -1.70 13.11 14.41
CA ASP A 222 -2.89 13.97 14.49
C ASP A 222 -4.05 13.29 15.24
N LEU A 223 -4.31 12.01 14.97
CA LEU A 223 -5.34 11.22 15.66
C LEU A 223 -5.03 10.97 17.13
N GLN A 224 -3.76 10.82 17.50
CA GLN A 224 -3.31 10.66 18.88
C GLN A 224 -3.43 11.96 19.66
N GLN A 225 -3.08 13.09 19.06
CA GLN A 225 -3.25 14.42 19.67
C GLN A 225 -4.73 14.80 19.81
N ALA A 226 -5.58 14.37 18.87
CA ALA A 226 -7.03 14.51 18.95
C ALA A 226 -7.69 13.51 19.93
N ASP A 227 -6.90 12.62 20.53
CA ASP A 227 -7.34 11.62 21.50
C ASP A 227 -8.39 10.63 20.96
N THR A 228 -8.29 10.31 19.67
CA THR A 228 -9.21 9.39 18.96
C THR A 228 -8.55 8.10 18.49
N LEU A 229 -7.21 8.08 18.35
CA LEU A 229 -6.47 6.91 17.87
C LEU A 229 -6.68 5.70 18.78
N GLY A 230 -7.15 4.58 18.21
CA GLY A 230 -7.38 3.33 18.94
C GLY A 230 -8.50 3.37 19.99
N ARG A 231 -9.24 4.48 20.13
CA ARG A 231 -10.31 4.62 21.14
C ARG A 231 -11.71 4.34 20.64
N ARG A 232 -11.96 4.60 19.36
CA ARG A 232 -13.29 4.44 18.74
C ARG A 232 -13.40 3.19 17.87
N GLY A 233 -12.27 2.55 17.60
CA GLY A 233 -12.15 1.32 16.85
C GLY A 233 -10.80 0.69 17.17
N GLU A 234 -10.76 -0.63 17.10
CA GLU A 234 -9.57 -1.41 17.36
C GLU A 234 -8.64 -1.37 16.14
N ILE A 235 -7.34 -1.18 16.41
CA ILE A 235 -6.30 -1.25 15.39
C ILE A 235 -5.43 -2.44 15.76
N ASP A 236 -5.30 -3.43 14.91
CA ASP A 236 -4.53 -4.64 15.20
C ASP A 236 -3.06 -4.40 14.86
N ASN A 237 -2.78 -4.02 13.61
CA ASN A 237 -1.41 -3.84 13.13
C ASN A 237 -1.25 -2.53 12.33
N ILE A 238 -0.07 -1.92 12.48
CA ILE A 238 0.39 -0.78 11.67
C ILE A 238 1.71 -1.19 11.02
N MET A 239 1.66 -1.57 9.75
CA MET A 239 2.82 -2.03 8.98
C MET A 239 3.35 -0.90 8.09
N LEU A 240 4.60 -0.51 8.30
CA LEU A 240 5.30 0.51 7.53
C LEU A 240 6.39 -0.15 6.68
N ALA A 241 6.14 -0.28 5.39
CA ALA A 241 7.05 -0.95 4.47
C ALA A 241 8.01 0.02 3.79
N ALA A 242 9.31 -0.23 3.92
CA ALA A 242 10.39 0.59 3.38
C ALA A 242 10.18 2.11 3.60
N PRO A 243 9.99 2.60 4.84
CA PRO A 243 9.46 3.94 5.06
C PRO A 243 10.43 5.03 4.58
N ASP A 244 9.96 5.90 3.69
CA ASP A 244 10.69 7.10 3.24
C ASP A 244 10.41 8.25 4.21
N ILE A 245 10.85 8.06 5.46
CA ILE A 245 10.74 9.02 6.54
C ILE A 245 12.14 9.37 7.00
N ASP A 246 12.40 10.66 7.19
CA ASP A 246 13.57 11.12 7.91
C ASP A 246 13.62 10.52 9.33
N LEU A 247 14.77 10.00 9.75
CA LEU A 247 14.86 9.30 11.03
C LEU A 247 14.54 10.19 12.24
N ASP A 248 14.90 11.48 12.21
CA ASP A 248 14.57 12.42 13.30
C ASP A 248 13.10 12.82 13.30
N VAL A 249 12.49 12.92 12.12
CA VAL A 249 11.03 13.05 11.99
C VAL A 249 10.35 11.83 12.61
N PHE A 250 10.78 10.62 12.27
CA PHE A 250 10.19 9.39 12.79
C PHE A 250 10.31 9.29 14.32
N ARG A 251 11.50 9.57 14.88
CA ARG A 251 11.70 9.67 16.34
C ARG A 251 10.73 10.67 16.98
N THR A 252 10.55 11.82 16.34
CA THR A 252 9.65 12.87 16.84
C THR A 252 8.18 12.46 16.76
N GLN A 253 7.77 11.75 15.71
CA GLN A 253 6.42 11.20 15.59
C GLN A 253 6.18 10.11 16.64
N LEU A 254 7.10 9.16 16.81
CA LEU A 254 6.97 8.07 17.80
C LEU A 254 6.88 8.56 19.25
N ARG A 255 7.59 9.64 19.61
CA ARG A 255 7.47 10.25 20.95
C ARG A 255 6.08 10.79 21.25
N GLN A 256 5.29 11.11 20.23
CA GLN A 256 3.93 11.60 20.38
C GLN A 256 2.90 10.47 20.45
N LEU A 257 3.25 9.27 19.98
CA LEU A 257 2.39 8.09 20.04
C LEU A 257 2.47 7.42 21.41
N SER A 258 1.31 6.92 21.88
CA SER A 258 1.27 6.13 23.11
C SER A 258 2.05 4.81 22.97
N PRO A 259 2.60 4.25 24.07
CA PRO A 259 3.29 2.97 24.02
C PRO A 259 2.45 1.82 23.45
N GLU A 260 1.13 1.80 23.71
CA GLU A 260 0.23 0.77 23.20
C GLU A 260 0.09 0.80 21.67
N ILE A 261 0.11 2.00 21.07
CA ILE A 261 0.13 2.13 19.61
C ILE A 261 1.49 1.68 19.05
N ARG A 262 2.61 2.09 19.67
CA ARG A 262 3.95 1.71 19.18
C ARG A 262 4.19 0.20 19.16
N LYS A 263 3.67 -0.53 20.15
CA LYS A 263 3.74 -2.01 20.19
C LYS A 263 3.04 -2.69 19.01
N LYS A 264 2.09 -2.00 18.37
CA LYS A 264 1.34 -2.49 17.20
C LYS A 264 2.01 -2.12 15.87
N MET A 265 3.18 -1.46 15.91
CA MET A 265 3.89 -1.01 14.72
C MET A 265 4.97 -2.01 14.30
N TYR A 266 4.96 -2.33 13.00
CA TYR A 266 5.92 -3.20 12.33
C TYR A 266 6.62 -2.41 11.22
N VAL A 267 7.92 -2.24 11.32
CA VAL A 267 8.73 -1.47 10.36
C VAL A 267 9.55 -2.44 9.53
N LEU A 268 9.22 -2.57 8.24
CA LEU A 268 9.95 -3.43 7.32
C LEU A 268 11.08 -2.62 6.68
N VAL A 269 12.31 -3.04 6.89
CA VAL A 269 13.52 -2.35 6.41
C VAL A 269 14.33 -3.22 5.46
N SER A 270 15.16 -2.59 4.61
CA SER A 270 16.05 -3.30 3.70
C SER A 270 17.26 -2.41 3.35
N LYS A 271 18.46 -2.73 3.85
CA LYS A 271 19.67 -1.89 3.66
C LYS A 271 20.10 -1.73 2.20
N ASP A 272 19.70 -2.67 1.33
CA ASP A 272 19.98 -2.66 -0.11
C ASP A 272 18.97 -1.86 -0.95
N ASP A 273 17.99 -1.21 -0.32
CA ASP A 273 16.96 -0.43 -1.00
C ASP A 273 17.59 0.71 -1.83
N LYS A 274 17.40 0.64 -3.15
CA LYS A 274 17.98 1.61 -4.11
C LYS A 274 17.17 2.91 -4.16
N ALA A 275 15.86 2.85 -3.96
CA ALA A 275 14.99 4.02 -4.04
C ALA A 275 15.20 4.94 -2.84
N LEU A 276 15.33 4.37 -1.63
CA LEU A 276 15.60 5.14 -0.42
C LEU A 276 16.99 5.79 -0.43
N ARG A 277 17.98 5.15 -1.05
CA ARG A 277 19.29 5.79 -1.29
C ARG A 277 19.18 7.03 -2.18
N LEU A 278 18.28 7.01 -3.17
CA LEU A 278 18.01 8.18 -4.01
C LEU A 278 17.24 9.26 -3.25
N SER A 279 16.23 8.90 -2.46
CA SER A 279 15.47 9.89 -1.66
C SER A 279 16.35 10.55 -0.59
N SER A 280 17.22 9.79 0.09
CA SER A 280 18.24 10.35 1.00
C SER A 280 19.11 11.38 0.29
N ARG A 281 19.60 11.11 -0.92
CA ARG A 281 20.40 12.07 -1.70
C ARG A 281 19.63 13.34 -2.03
N ILE A 282 18.36 13.21 -2.43
CA ILE A 282 17.49 14.35 -2.74
C ILE A 282 17.24 15.18 -1.47
N ALA A 283 17.14 14.54 -0.30
CA ALA A 283 16.87 15.18 0.98
C ALA A 283 18.12 15.56 1.78
N GLY A 284 19.25 15.80 1.12
CA GLY A 284 20.45 16.34 1.77
C GLY A 284 21.31 15.32 2.52
N GLY A 285 21.11 14.02 2.26
CA GLY A 285 21.96 12.93 2.78
C GLY A 285 21.52 12.37 4.13
N VAL A 286 20.32 12.72 4.61
CA VAL A 286 19.81 12.23 5.92
C VAL A 286 19.37 10.76 5.82
N PRO A 287 19.66 9.92 6.83
CA PRO A 287 19.17 8.54 6.88
C PRO A 287 17.64 8.45 6.80
N ARG A 288 17.15 7.49 6.01
CA ARG A 288 15.73 7.13 5.98
C ARG A 288 15.46 5.91 6.85
N VAL A 289 14.29 5.88 7.48
CA VAL A 289 13.85 4.77 8.33
C VAL A 289 13.94 3.42 7.61
N GLY A 290 13.54 3.32 6.34
CA GLY A 290 13.58 2.05 5.61
C GLY A 290 14.97 1.47 5.34
N VAL A 291 16.05 2.21 5.61
CA VAL A 291 17.45 1.73 5.54
C VAL A 291 18.22 1.97 6.85
N ALA A 292 17.52 2.33 7.92
CA ALA A 292 18.13 2.62 9.22
C ALA A 292 18.58 1.33 9.93
N ASP A 293 19.37 1.49 10.98
CA ASP A 293 19.85 0.39 11.79
C ASP A 293 18.71 -0.26 12.59
N THR A 294 18.70 -1.58 12.66
CA THR A 294 17.62 -2.36 13.28
C THR A 294 17.58 -2.17 14.79
N ASP A 295 18.73 -2.13 15.46
CA ASP A 295 18.83 -1.98 16.92
C ASP A 295 18.37 -0.57 17.33
N GLU A 296 18.73 0.42 16.51
CA GLU A 296 18.29 1.80 16.70
C GLU A 296 16.77 1.94 16.59
N LEU A 297 16.14 1.29 15.62
CA LEU A 297 14.68 1.32 15.45
C LEU A 297 13.98 0.53 16.56
N GLU A 298 14.49 -0.65 16.93
CA GLU A 298 13.94 -1.45 18.04
C GLU A 298 13.94 -0.65 19.35
N ALA A 299 15.02 0.09 19.63
CA ALA A 299 15.12 0.94 20.83
C ALA A 299 14.04 2.03 20.90
N LEU A 300 13.37 2.37 19.79
CA LEU A 300 12.24 3.30 19.75
C LEU A 300 10.89 2.65 20.12
N GLY A 301 10.88 1.34 20.38
CA GLY A 301 9.72 0.59 20.84
C GLY A 301 8.78 0.13 19.73
N VAL A 302 9.30 -0.06 18.52
CA VAL A 302 8.60 -0.69 17.39
C VAL A 302 9.18 -2.07 17.11
N THR A 303 8.42 -2.92 16.44
CA THR A 303 8.94 -4.19 15.91
C THR A 303 9.56 -3.94 14.54
N VAL A 304 10.78 -4.41 14.30
CA VAL A 304 11.52 -4.25 13.05
C VAL A 304 11.59 -5.59 12.34
N ILE A 305 11.23 -5.63 11.06
CA ILE A 305 11.35 -6.80 10.20
C ILE A 305 12.42 -6.48 9.16
N ASP A 306 13.59 -7.12 9.26
CA ASP A 306 14.71 -6.91 8.35
C ASP A 306 14.62 -7.86 7.16
N LEU A 307 14.60 -7.26 5.97
CA LEU A 307 14.51 -7.90 4.66
C LEU A 307 15.81 -7.73 3.85
N SER A 308 16.90 -7.28 4.49
CA SER A 308 18.17 -7.02 3.84
C SER A 308 18.74 -8.20 3.05
N GLU A 309 18.59 -9.40 3.58
CA GLU A 309 19.12 -10.64 3.00
C GLU A 309 18.14 -11.34 2.05
N ILE A 310 17.01 -10.70 1.71
CA ILE A 310 16.05 -11.20 0.72
C ILE A 310 16.47 -10.71 -0.67
N ASP A 311 16.96 -11.63 -1.51
CA ASP A 311 17.41 -11.31 -2.87
C ASP A 311 16.28 -11.41 -3.93
N ASP A 312 15.30 -12.29 -3.71
CA ASP A 312 14.24 -12.58 -4.67
C ASP A 312 13.08 -11.58 -4.57
N SER A 313 13.04 -10.58 -5.45
CA SER A 313 11.83 -9.74 -5.61
C SER A 313 11.52 -9.45 -7.07
N ALA A 314 10.40 -9.99 -7.56
CA ALA A 314 9.89 -9.70 -8.90
C ALA A 314 9.56 -8.21 -9.11
N SER A 315 9.35 -7.47 -8.01
CA SER A 315 9.01 -6.04 -7.96
C SER A 315 10.19 -5.12 -7.62
N GLY A 316 11.38 -5.67 -7.35
CA GLY A 316 12.61 -4.93 -7.00
C GLY A 316 12.76 -4.62 -5.50
N SER A 317 13.96 -4.17 -5.12
CA SER A 317 14.37 -4.08 -3.69
C SER A 317 13.58 -3.07 -2.84
N HIS A 318 12.86 -2.12 -3.45
CA HIS A 318 11.98 -1.17 -2.74
C HIS A 318 10.55 -1.70 -2.52
N SER A 319 10.21 -2.84 -3.13
CA SER A 319 8.87 -3.42 -3.13
C SER A 319 8.88 -4.91 -2.75
N LYS A 320 9.92 -5.36 -2.02
CA LYS A 320 10.06 -6.75 -1.53
C LYS A 320 8.80 -7.25 -0.82
N PHE A 321 8.09 -6.37 -0.10
CA PHE A 321 6.82 -6.67 0.59
C PHE A 321 5.71 -7.25 -0.31
N ALA A 322 5.74 -6.98 -1.62
CA ALA A 322 4.76 -7.44 -2.60
C ALA A 322 5.41 -8.19 -3.77
N GLY A 323 6.67 -8.63 -3.62
CA GLY A 323 7.41 -9.31 -4.67
C GLY A 323 8.24 -10.50 -4.21
N SER A 324 8.36 -10.71 -2.89
CA SER A 324 8.92 -11.93 -2.29
C SER A 324 7.77 -12.74 -1.68
N PRO A 325 7.56 -13.99 -2.11
CA PRO A 325 6.52 -14.86 -1.56
C PRO A 325 6.62 -15.05 -0.05
N GLU A 326 7.83 -15.19 0.50
CA GLU A 326 8.06 -15.40 1.93
C GLU A 326 7.64 -14.18 2.76
N VAL A 327 7.93 -12.97 2.26
CA VAL A 327 7.54 -11.72 2.93
C VAL A 327 6.03 -11.52 2.85
N VAL A 328 5.44 -11.77 1.70
CA VAL A 328 3.99 -11.74 1.48
C VAL A 328 3.27 -12.70 2.44
N GLN A 329 3.73 -13.95 2.54
CA GLN A 329 3.12 -14.96 3.40
C GLN A 329 3.25 -14.57 4.88
N LEU A 330 4.40 -14.03 5.29
CA LEU A 330 4.57 -13.52 6.65
C LEU A 330 3.59 -12.38 6.98
N ILE A 331 3.43 -11.43 6.05
CA ILE A 331 2.47 -10.32 6.19
C ILE A 331 1.03 -10.87 6.25
N GLY A 332 0.67 -11.79 5.35
CA GLY A 332 -0.64 -12.42 5.33
C GLY A 332 -0.99 -13.15 6.62
N LEU A 333 -0.05 -13.93 7.16
CA LEU A 333 -0.21 -14.55 8.48
C LEU A 333 -0.41 -13.52 9.58
N GLY A 334 0.31 -12.40 9.53
CA GLY A 334 0.13 -11.30 10.48
C GLY A 334 -1.26 -10.67 10.40
N LEU A 335 -1.66 -10.21 9.22
CA LEU A 335 -2.96 -9.59 8.97
C LEU A 335 -4.13 -10.55 9.25
N ASN A 336 -3.92 -11.86 9.09
CA ASN A 336 -4.94 -12.89 9.36
C ASN A 336 -4.94 -13.43 10.79
N SER A 337 -3.90 -13.16 11.59
CA SER A 337 -3.84 -13.57 13.00
C SER A 337 -4.53 -12.60 13.98
N GLY A 338 -5.00 -11.45 13.52
CA GLY A 338 -5.59 -10.40 14.35
C GLY A 338 -4.58 -9.74 15.31
N HIS A 339 -4.95 -9.56 16.58
CA HIS A 339 -4.14 -8.88 17.62
C HIS A 339 -2.85 -9.61 18.05
N LYS A 340 -2.50 -10.71 17.39
CA LYS A 340 -1.50 -11.67 17.90
C LYS A 340 -0.24 -11.77 17.04
N PHE A 341 -0.10 -10.90 16.04
CA PHE A 341 1.14 -10.86 15.25
C PHE A 341 2.33 -10.59 16.20
N GLY A 342 3.39 -11.39 16.09
CA GLY A 342 4.54 -11.36 17.02
C GLY A 342 4.32 -11.97 18.43
N GLN A 343 3.10 -12.35 18.81
CA GLN A 343 2.82 -13.07 20.07
C GLN A 343 2.55 -14.56 19.85
N ASP A 344 1.89 -14.91 18.74
CA ASP A 344 1.63 -16.29 18.36
C ASP A 344 2.80 -16.85 17.54
N ASN A 345 3.63 -17.65 18.19
CA ASN A 345 4.61 -18.54 17.56
C ASN A 345 3.90 -19.71 16.84
N THR A 346 3.06 -19.39 15.85
CA THR A 346 2.37 -20.42 15.08
C THR A 346 3.40 -21.27 14.32
N PRO A 347 3.15 -22.59 14.13
CA PRO A 347 4.04 -23.42 13.33
C PRO A 347 4.27 -22.90 11.90
N ALA A 348 3.31 -22.16 11.35
CA ALA A 348 3.41 -21.54 10.03
C ALA A 348 4.43 -20.38 10.00
N ILE A 349 4.33 -19.45 10.97
CA ILE A 349 5.30 -18.35 11.11
C ILE A 349 6.70 -18.90 11.39
N GLN A 350 6.83 -19.87 12.31
CA GLN A 350 8.12 -20.51 12.61
C GLN A 350 8.73 -21.19 11.38
N LYS A 351 7.91 -21.86 10.57
CA LYS A 351 8.36 -22.49 9.34
C LYS A 351 8.95 -21.46 8.39
N ILE A 352 8.23 -20.36 8.11
CA ILE A 352 8.71 -19.28 7.23
C ILE A 352 10.01 -18.69 7.76
N LEU A 353 10.08 -18.37 9.04
CA LEU A 353 11.29 -17.79 9.65
C LEU A 353 12.46 -18.78 9.67
N SER A 354 12.20 -20.09 9.78
CA SER A 354 13.27 -21.11 9.72
C SER A 354 13.82 -21.36 8.32
N THR A 355 13.05 -21.02 7.28
CA THR A 355 13.39 -21.27 5.87
C THR A 355 13.67 -20.01 5.07
N SER A 356 13.55 -18.83 5.68
CA SER A 356 13.83 -17.54 5.04
C SER A 356 14.88 -16.78 5.85
N PRO A 357 15.64 -15.88 5.21
CA PRO A 357 16.63 -15.06 5.91
C PRO A 357 16.00 -13.84 6.63
N ILE A 358 14.68 -13.81 6.80
CA ILE A 358 13.96 -12.73 7.48
C ILE A 358 14.33 -12.72 8.95
N GLN A 359 14.67 -11.54 9.48
CA GLN A 359 14.93 -11.34 10.90
C GLN A 359 13.90 -10.40 11.51
N ILE A 360 13.43 -10.69 12.72
CA ILE A 360 12.46 -9.86 13.44
C ILE A 360 13.05 -9.44 14.80
N PHE A 361 13.10 -8.13 15.02
CA PHE A 361 13.60 -7.50 16.23
C PHE A 361 12.44 -6.80 16.95
N GLY A 362 12.31 -6.97 18.26
CA GLY A 362 11.20 -6.38 19.01
C GLY A 362 11.13 -6.87 20.45
N ASN A 363 10.75 -5.97 21.37
CA ASN A 363 10.58 -6.26 22.80
C ASN A 363 11.83 -6.74 23.56
N GLY A 364 13.05 -6.45 23.08
CA GLY A 364 14.29 -6.69 23.82
C GLY A 364 14.72 -8.17 23.89
N VAL A 365 14.09 -9.02 23.08
CA VAL A 365 14.48 -10.42 22.86
C VAL A 365 14.24 -10.70 21.39
N ASN A 366 15.20 -11.34 20.72
CA ASN A 366 14.99 -11.87 19.38
C ASN A 366 13.78 -12.84 19.48
N LEU A 367 12.61 -12.45 18.97
CA LEU A 367 11.33 -13.10 19.29
C LEU A 367 11.25 -14.56 18.81
N PHE A 368 12.22 -14.99 17.99
CA PHE A 368 12.18 -16.26 17.27
C PHE A 368 13.51 -17.05 17.31
N ASN A 369 14.44 -16.72 18.20
CA ASN A 369 15.69 -17.47 18.42
C ASN A 369 15.77 -18.14 19.80
#